data_AF-A0A7W4B1C5-F1
#
_entry.id   AF-A0A7W4B1C5-F1
#
_cell.length_a   1.000
_cell.length_b   1.000
_cell.length_c   1.000
_cell.angle_alpha   90.00
_cell.angle_beta   90.00
_cell.angle_gamma   90.00
#
_symmetry.space_group_name_H-M   'P 1'
#
loop_
_entity.id
_entity.type
_entity.pdbx_description
1 polymer ?
#
loop_
_entity_poly.entity_id
_entity_poly.type
_entity_poly.pdbx_seq_one_letter_code
_entity_poly.pdbx_strand_id
1 'polypeptide(L)'
;MQATKSQALFVNFLGNSPKWYKYAILAFLVINPLLFFYVNPFVAGWVLVVEFIFTLAMALKCYPLQPGGLLAIQAVIIGMTSPSQVLHEIEANLEVLLLLVFMVAGIYFMKQLLLFVFTKMITKVRSKIIVSLMFCTASAFLSAFLDALTVIAVIIAVAVGFYSIYHKVASGKSFSDNNGHDHTSESSGQLNDEELESFRAFLRNLLMHSGIGTALGGVCTMVG
;
A
#
# COMPACT_ATOMS: atom_id res chain seq x y z
N MET A 1 2.94 30.86 -23.06
CA MET A 1 1.49 30.75 -23.28
C MET A 1 0.82 30.94 -21.93
N GLN A 2 0.13 32.06 -21.69
CA GLN A 2 -0.50 32.34 -20.40
C GLN A 2 -1.67 31.37 -20.18
N ALA A 3 -1.52 30.43 -19.25
CA ALA A 3 -2.63 29.57 -18.86
C ALA A 3 -3.76 30.44 -18.30
N THR A 4 -4.95 30.34 -18.88
CA THR A 4 -6.14 31.01 -18.35
C THR A 4 -6.40 30.50 -16.93
N LYS A 5 -6.88 31.33 -16.00
CA LYS A 5 -7.14 30.93 -14.60
C LYS A 5 -7.99 29.65 -14.49
N SER A 6 -8.92 29.46 -15.43
CA SER A 6 -9.72 28.23 -15.58
C SER A 6 -8.89 26.99 -15.93
N GLN A 7 -7.88 27.12 -16.80
CA GLN A 7 -6.95 26.04 -17.12
C GLN A 7 -6.05 25.70 -15.93
N ALA A 8 -5.60 26.69 -15.16
CA ALA A 8 -4.80 26.47 -13.95
C ALA A 8 -5.62 25.76 -12.84
N LEU A 9 -6.89 26.10 -12.69
CA LEU A 9 -7.80 25.38 -11.77
C LEU A 9 -8.07 23.94 -12.23
N PHE A 10 -8.28 23.71 -13.53
CA PHE A 10 -8.51 22.36 -14.07
C PHE A 10 -7.27 21.46 -13.99
N VAL A 11 -6.08 22.03 -14.13
CA VAL A 11 -4.82 21.30 -13.94
C VAL A 11 -4.64 20.88 -12.48
N ASN A 12 -5.02 21.75 -11.52
CA ASN A 12 -4.97 21.43 -10.09
C ASN A 12 -6.14 20.55 -9.59
N PHE A 13 -7.29 20.58 -10.27
CA PHE A 13 -8.46 19.78 -9.93
C PHE A 13 -8.12 18.28 -10.01
N LEU A 14 -8.26 17.52 -8.92
CA LEU A 14 -7.93 16.09 -8.83
C LEU A 14 -6.44 15.74 -9.09
N GLY A 15 -5.53 16.71 -8.92
CA GLY A 15 -4.09 16.49 -9.02
C GLY A 15 -3.64 15.92 -10.38
N ASN A 16 -2.75 14.91 -10.33
CA ASN A 16 -2.13 14.30 -11.51
C ASN A 16 -3.01 13.26 -12.24
N SER A 17 -4.33 13.32 -12.04
CA SER A 17 -5.27 12.38 -12.65
C SER A 17 -5.37 12.59 -14.17
N PRO A 18 -5.59 11.53 -14.97
CA PRO A 18 -5.83 11.63 -16.41
C PRO A 18 -6.97 12.60 -16.75
N LYS A 19 -6.82 13.38 -17.83
CA LYS A 19 -7.81 14.40 -18.24
C LYS A 19 -9.21 13.80 -18.46
N TRP A 20 -9.30 12.63 -19.08
CA TRP A 20 -10.58 11.94 -19.32
C TRP A 20 -11.33 11.61 -18.02
N TYR A 21 -10.59 11.25 -16.96
CA TYR A 21 -11.17 10.96 -15.66
C TYR A 21 -11.72 12.22 -14.99
N LYS A 22 -11.00 13.34 -15.09
CA LYS A 22 -11.50 14.65 -14.61
C LYS A 22 -12.81 15.04 -15.31
N TYR A 23 -12.93 14.80 -16.62
CA TYR A 23 -14.16 15.04 -17.36
C TYR A 23 -15.29 14.09 -16.95
N ALA A 24 -15.00 12.81 -16.71
CA ALA A 24 -16.00 11.84 -16.23
C ALA A 24 -16.58 12.27 -14.87
N ILE A 25 -15.73 12.63 -13.91
CA ILE A 25 -16.17 13.12 -12.60
C ILE A 25 -16.99 14.41 -12.73
N LEU A 26 -16.58 15.33 -13.60
CA LEU A 26 -17.36 16.55 -13.85
C LEU A 26 -18.72 16.23 -14.46
N ALA A 27 -18.80 15.25 -15.36
CA ALA A 27 -20.07 14.79 -15.93
C ALA A 27 -20.98 14.18 -14.87
N PHE A 28 -20.46 13.32 -13.98
CA PHE A 28 -21.20 12.75 -12.85
C PHE A 28 -21.78 13.84 -11.94
N LEU A 29 -20.98 14.85 -11.61
CA LEU A 29 -21.45 16.00 -10.83
C LEU A 29 -22.61 16.76 -11.48
N VAL A 30 -22.70 16.77 -12.81
CA VAL A 30 -23.82 17.42 -13.51
C VAL A 30 -25.02 16.47 -13.61
N ILE A 31 -24.78 15.19 -13.86
CA ILE A 31 -25.82 14.17 -14.05
C ILE A 31 -26.58 13.88 -12.76
N ASN A 32 -25.90 13.80 -11.61
CA ASN A 32 -26.52 13.44 -10.33
C ASN A 32 -27.68 14.37 -9.90
N PRO A 33 -27.52 15.72 -9.87
CA PRO A 33 -28.64 16.61 -9.59
C PRO A 33 -29.78 16.47 -10.60
N LEU A 34 -29.45 16.31 -11.89
CA LEU A 34 -30.45 16.20 -12.94
C LEU A 34 -31.31 14.94 -12.76
N LEU A 35 -30.69 13.80 -12.44
CA LEU A 35 -31.39 12.56 -12.17
C LEU A 35 -32.25 12.65 -10.90
N PHE A 36 -31.73 13.29 -9.85
CA PHE A 36 -32.44 13.41 -8.59
C PHE A 36 -33.70 14.29 -8.70
N PHE A 37 -33.60 15.46 -9.34
CA PHE A 37 -34.70 16.41 -9.42
C PHE A 37 -35.69 16.11 -10.57
N TYR A 38 -35.24 15.57 -11.70
CA TYR A 38 -36.08 15.42 -12.89
C TYR A 38 -36.50 13.99 -13.23
N VAL A 39 -35.84 12.96 -12.67
CA VAL A 39 -36.14 11.55 -13.01
C VAL A 39 -36.74 10.83 -11.82
N ASN A 40 -35.92 10.44 -10.84
CA ASN A 40 -36.38 9.74 -9.64
C ASN A 40 -35.23 9.65 -8.61
N PRO A 41 -35.45 10.02 -7.34
CA PRO A 41 -34.45 9.86 -6.27
C PRO A 41 -33.86 8.45 -6.13
N PHE A 42 -34.68 7.41 -6.33
CA PHE A 42 -34.24 6.01 -6.24
C PHE A 42 -33.23 5.66 -7.34
N VAL A 43 -33.50 6.07 -8.58
CA VAL A 43 -32.60 5.83 -9.72
C VAL A 43 -31.30 6.63 -9.54
N ALA A 44 -31.41 7.88 -9.08
CA ALA A 44 -30.25 8.72 -8.80
C ALA A 44 -29.34 8.09 -7.74
N GLY A 45 -29.90 7.48 -6.69
CA GLY A 45 -29.12 6.75 -5.69
C GLY A 45 -28.34 5.55 -6.27
N TRP A 46 -28.97 4.74 -7.13
CA TRP A 46 -28.29 3.63 -7.79
C TRP A 46 -27.19 4.08 -8.76
N VAL A 47 -27.42 5.16 -9.51
CA VAL A 47 -26.40 5.74 -10.37
C VAL A 47 -25.22 6.23 -9.54
N LEU A 48 -25.48 6.92 -8.43
CA LEU A 48 -24.43 7.39 -7.52
C LEU A 48 -23.59 6.23 -6.96
N VAL A 49 -24.20 5.09 -6.63
CA VAL A 49 -23.48 3.87 -6.21
C VAL A 49 -22.57 3.34 -7.33
N VAL A 50 -23.06 3.27 -8.57
CA VAL A 50 -22.27 2.83 -9.74
C VAL A 50 -21.09 3.78 -9.98
N GLU A 51 -21.31 5.09 -9.91
CA GLU A 51 -20.26 6.10 -10.03
C GLU A 51 -19.22 5.97 -8.91
N PHE A 52 -19.67 5.71 -7.68
CA PHE A 52 -18.76 5.49 -6.56
C PHE A 52 -17.87 4.27 -6.79
N ILE A 53 -18.43 3.14 -7.21
CA ILE A 53 -17.66 1.93 -7.58
C ILE A 53 -16.65 2.25 -8.69
N PHE A 54 -17.05 3.02 -9.70
CA PHE A 54 -16.15 3.47 -10.75
C PHE A 54 -14.98 4.30 -10.19
N THR A 55 -15.23 5.21 -9.24
CA THR A 55 -14.16 5.96 -8.58
C THR A 55 -13.22 5.07 -7.75
N LEU A 56 -13.75 4.05 -7.05
CA LEU A 56 -12.95 3.07 -6.32
C LEU A 56 -12.05 2.26 -7.27
N ALA A 57 -12.59 1.78 -8.38
CA ALA A 57 -11.84 1.02 -9.38
C ALA A 57 -10.72 1.85 -10.01
N MET A 58 -10.99 3.14 -10.28
CA MET A 58 -9.99 4.05 -10.83
C MET A 58 -8.92 4.44 -9.83
N ALA A 59 -9.22 4.46 -8.53
CA ALA A 59 -8.23 4.75 -7.49
C ALA A 59 -7.09 3.71 -7.44
N LEU A 60 -7.32 2.47 -7.89
CA LEU A 60 -6.27 1.45 -8.03
C LEU A 60 -5.19 1.83 -9.06
N LYS A 61 -5.52 2.68 -10.04
CA LYS A 61 -4.60 3.17 -11.09
C LYS A 61 -4.20 4.63 -10.90
N CYS A 62 -5.08 5.42 -10.30
CA CYS A 62 -4.96 6.86 -10.15
C CYS A 62 -5.28 7.23 -8.70
N TYR A 63 -4.33 6.99 -7.79
CA TYR A 63 -4.34 7.66 -6.48
C TYR A 63 -4.38 9.18 -6.76
N PRO A 64 -5.37 9.96 -6.25
CA PRO A 64 -6.15 9.77 -5.02
C PRO A 64 -7.67 9.55 -5.17
N LEU A 65 -8.31 8.96 -4.14
CA LEU A 65 -9.76 8.70 -4.00
C LEU A 65 -10.65 9.96 -3.80
N GLN A 66 -10.07 11.16 -3.90
CA GLN A 66 -10.77 12.43 -3.71
C GLN A 66 -12.09 12.58 -4.51
N PRO A 67 -12.21 12.06 -5.76
CA PRO A 67 -13.45 12.15 -6.52
C PRO A 67 -14.65 11.46 -5.86
N GLY A 68 -14.45 10.30 -5.22
CA GLY A 68 -15.54 9.58 -4.55
C GLY A 68 -16.10 10.39 -3.38
N GLY A 69 -15.22 11.05 -2.62
CA GLY A 69 -15.63 11.98 -1.55
C GLY A 69 -16.37 13.21 -2.08
N LEU A 70 -16.01 13.70 -3.27
CA LEU A 70 -16.69 14.82 -3.91
C LEU A 70 -18.14 14.46 -4.30
N LEU A 71 -18.36 13.26 -4.83
CA LEU A 71 -19.70 12.74 -5.13
C LEU A 71 -20.53 12.55 -3.84
N ALA A 72 -19.91 12.05 -2.77
CA ALA A 72 -20.58 11.90 -1.47
C ALA A 72 -21.01 13.25 -0.88
N ILE A 73 -20.14 14.27 -0.91
CA ILE A 73 -20.49 15.63 -0.47
C ILE A 73 -21.63 16.19 -1.32
N GLN A 74 -21.59 15.99 -2.63
CA GLN A 74 -22.68 16.39 -3.51
C GLN A 74 -24.01 15.72 -3.11
N ALA A 75 -24.02 14.41 -2.82
CA ALA A 75 -25.24 13.71 -2.42
C ALA A 75 -25.87 14.33 -1.16
N VAL A 76 -25.03 14.75 -0.20
CA VAL A 76 -25.49 15.47 1.00
C VAL A 76 -26.06 16.84 0.63
N ILE A 77 -25.38 17.60 -0.24
CA ILE A 77 -25.83 18.96 -0.65
C ILE A 77 -27.15 18.91 -1.43
N ILE A 78 -27.33 17.92 -2.31
CA ILE A 78 -28.56 17.73 -3.10
C ILE A 78 -29.73 17.30 -2.20
N GLY A 79 -29.45 16.73 -1.03
CA GLY A 79 -30.47 16.25 -0.09
C GLY A 79 -30.82 14.77 -0.27
N MET A 80 -29.94 13.96 -0.86
CA MET A 80 -30.10 12.50 -0.90
C MET A 80 -29.97 11.86 0.48
N THR A 81 -29.22 12.49 1.38
CA THR A 81 -29.05 12.10 2.78
C THR A 81 -28.83 13.34 3.65
N SER A 82 -29.09 13.24 4.95
CA SER A 82 -28.78 14.32 5.90
C SER A 82 -27.35 14.21 6.44
N PRO A 83 -26.70 15.32 6.82
CA PRO A 83 -25.42 15.29 7.52
C PRO A 83 -25.45 14.50 8.84
N SER A 84 -26.59 14.53 9.54
CA SER A 84 -26.78 13.78 10.79
C SER A 84 -26.77 12.27 10.58
N GLN A 85 -27.38 11.78 9.49
CA GLN A 85 -27.35 10.35 9.14
C GLN A 85 -25.94 9.90 8.76
N VAL A 86 -25.21 10.72 7.98
CA VAL A 86 -23.81 10.43 7.64
C VAL A 86 -22.94 10.36 8.88
N LEU A 87 -23.11 11.29 9.82
CA LEU A 87 -22.37 11.29 11.09
C LEU A 87 -22.70 10.05 11.93
N HIS A 88 -23.97 9.67 12.03
CA HIS A 88 -24.38 8.46 12.75
C HIS A 88 -23.74 7.19 12.17
N GLU A 89 -23.68 7.07 10.85
CA GLU A 89 -23.03 5.94 10.18
C GLU A 89 -21.50 5.94 10.40
N ILE A 90 -20.86 7.11 10.40
CA ILE A 90 -19.43 7.24 10.71
C ILE A 90 -19.15 6.83 12.16
N GLU A 91 -19.98 7.25 13.11
CA GLU A 91 -19.84 6.87 14.53
C GLU A 91 -19.99 5.37 14.72
N ALA A 92 -20.98 4.75 14.08
CA ALA A 92 -21.20 3.30 14.14
C ALA A 92 -20.02 2.49 13.58
N ASN A 93 -19.30 3.03 12.59
CA ASN A 93 -18.16 2.38 11.95
C ASN A 93 -16.80 2.96 12.37
N LEU A 94 -16.76 3.83 13.39
CA LEU A 94 -15.56 4.53 13.80
C LEU A 94 -14.47 3.56 14.27
N GLU A 95 -14.85 2.49 14.98
CA GLU A 95 -13.93 1.45 15.43
C GLU A 95 -13.20 0.80 14.26
N VAL A 96 -13.94 0.40 13.22
CA VAL A 96 -13.37 -0.23 12.01
C VAL A 96 -12.48 0.75 11.25
N LEU A 97 -12.90 2.02 11.14
CA LEU A 97 -12.11 3.06 10.48
C LEU A 97 -10.79 3.30 11.21
N LEU A 98 -10.83 3.43 12.54
CA LEU A 98 -9.64 3.58 13.38
C LEU A 98 -8.72 2.37 13.27
N LEU A 99 -9.27 1.15 13.26
CA LEU A 99 -8.52 -0.08 13.06
C LEU A 99 -7.82 -0.12 11.70
N LEU A 100 -8.51 0.28 10.61
CA LEU A 100 -7.93 0.36 9.27
C LEU A 100 -6.81 1.43 9.19
N VAL A 101 -7.04 2.62 9.76
CA VAL A 101 -6.02 3.69 9.80
C VAL A 101 -4.80 3.26 10.60
N PHE A 102 -5.03 2.66 11.78
CA PHE A 102 -3.97 2.11 12.62
C PHE A 102 -3.20 1.00 11.91
N MET A 103 -3.89 0.10 11.21
CA MET A 103 -3.26 -0.98 10.44
C MET A 103 -2.35 -0.43 9.34
N VAL A 104 -2.82 0.54 8.54
CA VAL A 104 -2.02 1.16 7.47
C VAL A 104 -0.83 1.93 8.04
N ALA A 105 -1.04 2.74 9.09
CA ALA A 105 0.04 3.46 9.76
C ALA A 105 1.06 2.50 10.38
N GLY A 106 0.56 1.41 10.96
CA GLY A 106 1.33 0.31 11.52
C GLY A 106 2.26 -0.31 10.49
N ILE A 107 1.76 -0.66 9.29
CA ILE A 107 2.61 -1.18 8.19
C ILE A 107 3.77 -0.24 7.88
N TYR A 108 3.47 1.06 7.70
CA TYR A 108 4.48 2.04 7.31
C TYR A 108 5.56 2.22 8.37
N PHE A 109 5.15 2.31 9.64
CA PHE A 109 6.07 2.39 10.78
C PHE A 109 6.90 1.11 10.90
N MET A 110 6.24 -0.05 10.84
CA MET A 110 6.87 -1.35 11.11
C MET A 110 7.83 -1.75 10.00
N LYS A 111 7.53 -1.44 8.74
CA LYS A 111 8.48 -1.66 7.63
C LYS A 111 9.83 -0.98 7.89
N GLN A 112 9.82 0.27 8.34
CA GLN A 112 11.06 1.00 8.62
C GLN A 112 11.77 0.47 9.86
N LEU A 113 11.02 0.20 10.93
CA LEU A 113 11.56 -0.37 12.17
C LEU A 113 12.21 -1.73 11.92
N LEU A 114 11.53 -2.63 11.19
CA LEU A 114 12.01 -3.97 10.88
C LEU A 114 13.25 -3.90 9.99
N LEU A 115 13.24 -3.07 8.95
CA LEU A 115 14.42 -2.89 8.10
C LEU A 115 15.64 -2.43 8.91
N PHE A 116 15.44 -1.48 9.84
CA PHE A 116 16.49 -1.01 10.73
C PHE A 116 17.00 -2.11 11.67
N VAL A 117 16.09 -2.81 12.36
CA VAL A 117 16.43 -3.89 13.29
C VAL A 117 17.15 -5.02 12.57
N PHE A 118 16.68 -5.44 11.40
CA PHE A 118 17.30 -6.51 10.62
C PHE A 118 18.66 -6.14 10.08
N THR A 119 18.82 -4.92 9.58
CA THR A 119 20.13 -4.43 9.13
C THR A 119 21.13 -4.48 10.28
N LYS A 120 20.73 -4.01 11.46
CA LYS A 120 21.57 -4.01 12.67
C LYS A 120 21.84 -5.41 13.21
N MET A 121 20.87 -6.32 13.14
CA MET A 121 21.01 -7.68 13.62
C MET A 121 21.96 -8.50 12.74
N ILE A 122 21.81 -8.43 11.41
CA ILE A 122 22.65 -9.16 10.46
C ILE A 122 24.09 -8.63 10.49
N THR A 123 24.28 -7.32 10.62
CA THR A 123 25.63 -6.73 10.67
C THR A 123 26.35 -6.99 12.00
N LYS A 124 25.62 -7.12 13.12
CA LYS A 124 26.22 -7.22 14.45
C LYS A 124 26.32 -8.65 14.99
N VAL A 125 25.47 -9.58 14.52
CA VAL A 125 25.39 -10.95 15.03
C VAL A 125 25.97 -11.94 14.02
N ARG A 126 27.02 -12.66 14.41
CA ARG A 126 27.71 -13.67 13.57
C ARG A 126 27.00 -15.03 13.54
N SER A 127 26.16 -15.35 14.52
CA SER A 127 25.57 -16.69 14.70
C SER A 127 24.17 -16.83 14.11
N LYS A 128 24.00 -17.81 13.20
CA LYS A 128 22.72 -18.11 12.51
C LYS A 128 21.56 -18.43 13.47
N ILE A 129 21.83 -19.15 14.56
CA ILE A 129 20.80 -19.57 15.53
C ILE A 129 20.28 -18.35 16.29
N ILE A 130 21.19 -17.50 16.77
CA ILE A 130 20.83 -16.30 17.54
C ILE A 130 20.05 -15.32 16.67
N VAL A 131 20.45 -15.15 15.40
CA VAL A 131 19.71 -14.33 14.43
C VAL A 131 18.29 -14.85 14.24
N SER A 132 18.12 -16.17 14.07
CA SER A 132 16.79 -16.78 13.85
C SER A 132 15.88 -16.66 15.08
N LEU A 133 16.45 -16.84 16.28
CA LEU A 133 15.72 -16.68 17.56
C LEU A 133 15.29 -15.22 17.78
N MET A 134 16.19 -14.25 17.58
CA MET A 134 15.86 -12.83 17.69
C MET A 134 14.77 -12.42 16.69
N PHE A 135 14.81 -12.97 15.48
CA PHE A 135 13.80 -12.72 14.46
C PHE A 135 12.43 -13.28 14.87
N CYS A 136 12.39 -14.50 15.40
CA CYS A 136 11.17 -15.13 15.92
C CYS A 136 10.57 -14.30 17.06
N THR A 137 11.36 -13.92 18.06
CA THR A 137 10.90 -13.12 19.20
C THR A 137 10.44 -11.73 18.78
N ALA A 138 11.18 -11.06 17.89
CA ALA A 138 10.79 -9.77 17.35
C ALA A 138 9.46 -9.87 16.58
N SER A 139 9.29 -10.90 15.76
CA SER A 139 8.06 -11.13 14.98
C SER A 139 6.86 -11.46 15.88
N ALA A 140 7.06 -12.23 16.94
CA ALA A 140 6.03 -12.51 17.94
C ALA A 140 5.59 -11.26 18.70
N PHE A 141 6.55 -10.45 19.15
CA PHE A 141 6.25 -9.15 19.77
C PHE A 141 5.52 -8.22 18.80
N LEU A 142 5.91 -8.22 17.51
CA LEU A 142 5.27 -7.41 16.49
C LEU A 142 3.83 -7.79 16.22
N SER A 143 3.55 -9.10 16.21
CA SER A 143 2.22 -9.65 15.95
C SER A 143 1.22 -9.35 17.07
N ALA A 144 1.67 -8.86 18.22
CA ALA A 144 0.78 -8.36 19.25
C ALA A 144 0.10 -7.04 18.88
N PHE A 145 0.69 -6.28 17.96
CA PHE A 145 0.21 -4.95 17.55
C PHE A 145 -0.36 -4.93 16.13
N LEU A 146 -0.17 -5.98 15.36
CA LEU A 146 -0.55 -6.05 13.95
C LEU A 146 -1.18 -7.40 13.62
N ASP A 147 -2.08 -7.38 12.64
CA ASP A 147 -2.61 -8.59 12.02
C ASP A 147 -1.48 -9.48 11.42
N ALA A 148 -1.68 -10.79 11.49
CA ALA A 148 -0.68 -11.78 11.09
C ALA A 148 -0.30 -11.69 9.61
N LEU A 149 -1.28 -11.43 8.71
CA LEU A 149 -0.99 -11.27 7.27
C LEU A 149 -0.12 -10.06 7.02
N THR A 150 -0.37 -9.00 7.79
CA THR A 150 0.37 -7.75 7.72
C THR A 150 1.84 -7.94 8.13
N VAL A 151 2.09 -8.63 9.25
CA VAL A 151 3.45 -8.92 9.71
C VAL A 151 4.22 -9.75 8.69
N ILE A 152 3.61 -10.82 8.15
CA ILE A 152 4.25 -11.66 7.13
C ILE A 152 4.57 -10.83 5.87
N ALA A 153 3.64 -9.99 5.41
CA ALA A 153 3.86 -9.14 4.23
C ALA A 153 5.04 -8.18 4.42
N VAL A 154 5.17 -7.55 5.60
CA VAL A 154 6.30 -6.67 5.92
C VAL A 154 7.61 -7.45 5.90
N ILE A 155 7.65 -8.65 6.50
CA ILE A 155 8.87 -9.47 6.56
C ILE A 155 9.28 -9.93 5.16
N ILE A 156 8.33 -10.33 4.29
CA ILE A 156 8.59 -10.64 2.89
C ILE A 156 9.17 -9.42 2.16
N ALA A 157 8.58 -8.24 2.33
CA ALA A 157 9.07 -7.01 1.69
C ALA A 157 10.51 -6.69 2.11
N VAL A 158 10.86 -6.93 3.38
CA VAL A 158 12.23 -6.74 3.87
C VAL A 158 13.18 -7.81 3.33
N ALA A 159 12.78 -9.09 3.30
CA ALA A 159 13.59 -10.18 2.74
C ALA A 159 13.89 -9.97 1.24
N VAL A 160 12.89 -9.55 0.46
CA VAL A 160 13.04 -9.19 -0.95
C VAL A 160 13.95 -7.95 -1.09
N GLY A 161 13.81 -6.97 -0.20
CA GLY A 161 14.69 -5.80 -0.13
C GLY A 161 16.17 -6.20 0.06
N PHE A 162 16.47 -7.04 1.03
CA PHE A 162 17.83 -7.56 1.25
C PHE A 162 18.34 -8.38 0.07
N TYR A 163 17.50 -9.26 -0.50
CA TYR A 163 17.84 -10.01 -1.70
C TYR A 163 18.22 -9.10 -2.86
N SER A 164 17.45 -8.03 -3.10
CA SER A 164 17.74 -7.07 -4.16
C SER A 164 19.08 -6.35 -3.97
N ILE A 165 19.43 -5.99 -2.72
CA ILE A 165 20.71 -5.34 -2.40
C ILE A 165 21.86 -6.33 -2.60
N TYR A 166 21.75 -7.53 -2.04
CA TYR A 166 22.80 -8.56 -2.14
C TYR A 166 23.03 -8.97 -3.60
N HIS A 167 21.96 -9.25 -4.36
CA HIS A 167 22.04 -9.56 -5.79
C HIS A 167 22.66 -8.40 -6.58
N LYS A 168 22.34 -7.14 -6.26
CA LYS A 168 22.92 -5.97 -6.93
C LYS A 168 24.43 -5.82 -6.64
N VAL A 169 24.86 -6.08 -5.41
CA VAL A 169 26.29 -6.02 -5.02
C VAL A 169 27.07 -7.20 -5.60
N ALA A 170 26.51 -8.42 -5.54
CA ALA A 170 27.13 -9.62 -6.07
C ALA A 170 27.21 -9.65 -7.61
N SER A 171 26.24 -9.05 -8.31
CA SER A 171 26.27 -8.94 -9.77
C SER A 171 27.17 -7.82 -10.32
N GLY A 172 27.87 -7.07 -9.46
CA GLY A 172 28.84 -6.05 -9.88
C GLY A 172 28.29 -4.89 -10.71
N LYS A 173 26.96 -4.76 -10.88
CA LYS A 173 26.36 -3.70 -11.69
C LYS A 173 26.52 -2.33 -11.04
N SER A 174 27.42 -1.53 -11.61
CA SER A 174 27.59 -0.13 -11.26
C SER A 174 26.29 0.65 -11.53
N PHE A 175 26.09 1.78 -10.85
CA PHE A 175 24.92 2.65 -10.99
C PHE A 175 24.77 3.32 -12.38
N SER A 176 25.59 2.96 -13.38
CA SER A 176 25.70 3.71 -14.65
C SER A 176 25.37 2.96 -15.95
N ASP A 177 25.15 1.64 -15.97
CA ASP A 177 25.00 0.93 -17.25
C ASP A 177 23.55 0.83 -17.71
N ASN A 178 23.09 1.92 -18.32
CA ASN A 178 21.82 2.01 -19.06
C ASN A 178 22.03 2.00 -20.58
N ASN A 179 23.13 1.46 -21.11
CA ASN A 179 23.35 1.39 -22.56
C ASN A 179 24.20 0.17 -22.96
N GLY A 180 23.65 -0.66 -23.85
CA GLY A 180 24.43 -1.58 -24.68
C GLY A 180 24.35 -3.05 -24.27
N HIS A 181 23.44 -3.78 -24.91
CA HIS A 181 23.54 -5.24 -25.02
C HIS A 181 24.77 -5.58 -25.89
N ASP A 182 25.89 -5.92 -25.26
CA ASP A 182 27.00 -6.58 -25.93
C ASP A 182 27.24 -7.95 -25.25
N HIS A 183 27.12 -9.01 -26.04
CA HIS A 183 27.14 -10.41 -25.59
C HIS A 183 28.55 -11.04 -25.72
N THR A 184 29.60 -10.24 -25.79
CA THR A 184 30.89 -10.72 -26.35
C THR A 184 32.12 -10.55 -25.46
N SER A 185 31.98 -10.48 -24.14
CA SER A 185 33.13 -10.61 -23.24
C SER A 185 32.76 -11.22 -21.87
N GLU A 186 33.16 -12.48 -21.69
CA GLU A 186 33.11 -13.24 -20.45
C GLU A 186 34.09 -12.71 -19.40
N SER A 187 33.81 -11.58 -18.74
CA SER A 187 34.55 -11.18 -17.53
C SER A 187 33.82 -10.17 -16.63
N SER A 188 32.53 -10.34 -16.35
CA SER A 188 31.78 -9.46 -15.44
C SER A 188 31.21 -10.24 -14.25
N GLY A 189 32.05 -10.40 -13.23
CA GLY A 189 31.69 -10.80 -11.86
C GLY A 189 31.02 -12.17 -11.74
N GLN A 190 31.80 -13.20 -11.42
CA GLN A 190 31.27 -14.50 -10.98
C GLN A 190 30.19 -14.26 -9.91
N LEU A 191 28.92 -14.38 -10.32
CA LEU A 191 27.83 -14.69 -9.42
C LEU A 191 28.24 -16.00 -8.76
N ASN A 192 28.63 -15.95 -7.49
CA ASN A 192 28.93 -17.15 -6.74
C ASN A 192 27.56 -17.82 -6.45
N ASP A 193 27.04 -18.57 -7.43
CA ASP A 193 25.71 -19.16 -7.40
C ASP A 193 25.48 -19.97 -6.11
N GLU A 194 26.53 -20.58 -5.58
CA GLU A 194 26.52 -21.26 -4.27
C GLU A 194 26.28 -20.32 -3.09
N GLU A 195 26.90 -19.13 -3.07
CA GLU A 195 26.64 -18.12 -2.03
C GLU A 195 25.23 -17.54 -2.14
N LEU A 196 24.76 -17.35 -3.37
CA LEU A 196 23.42 -16.84 -3.65
C LEU A 196 22.34 -17.85 -3.26
N GLU A 197 22.56 -19.14 -3.52
CA GLU A 197 21.72 -20.26 -3.06
C GLU A 197 21.73 -20.36 -1.53
N SER A 198 22.90 -20.23 -0.89
CA SER A 198 23.04 -20.20 0.57
C SER A 198 22.31 -19.01 1.20
N PHE A 199 22.39 -17.84 0.57
CA PHE A 199 21.67 -16.64 1.01
C PHE A 199 20.15 -16.79 0.84
N ARG A 200 19.67 -17.37 -0.27
CA ARG A 200 18.25 -17.71 -0.47
C ARG A 200 17.77 -18.71 0.59
N ALA A 201 18.57 -19.72 0.92
CA ALA A 201 18.27 -20.68 1.96
C ALA A 201 18.20 -20.01 3.35
N PHE A 202 19.09 -19.05 3.64
CA PHE A 202 19.04 -18.23 4.84
C PHE A 202 17.75 -17.40 4.90
N LEU A 203 17.37 -16.70 3.83
CA LEU A 203 16.14 -15.91 3.78
C LEU A 203 14.88 -16.76 3.97
N ARG A 204 14.80 -17.96 3.37
CA ARG A 204 13.69 -18.90 3.57
C ARG A 204 13.59 -19.36 5.02
N ASN A 205 14.71 -19.71 5.63
CA ASN A 205 14.76 -20.14 7.03
C ASN A 205 14.30 -19.03 7.97
N LEU A 206 14.75 -17.80 7.70
CA LEU A 206 14.37 -16.61 8.42
C LEU A 206 12.88 -16.29 8.28
N LEU A 207 12.31 -16.38 7.06
CA LEU A 207 10.87 -16.25 6.82
C LEU A 207 10.05 -17.30 7.58
N MET A 208 10.51 -18.55 7.65
CA MET A 208 9.82 -19.61 8.41
C MET A 208 9.79 -19.33 9.92
N HIS A 209 10.93 -18.93 10.52
CA HIS A 209 10.98 -18.57 11.94
C HIS A 209 10.15 -17.33 12.25
N SER A 210 10.12 -16.38 11.31
CA SER A 210 9.25 -15.22 11.39
C SER A 210 7.78 -15.61 11.41
N GLY A 211 7.36 -16.47 10.49
CA GLY A 211 5.99 -16.96 10.41
C GLY A 211 5.56 -17.71 11.67
N ILE A 212 6.44 -18.53 12.25
CA ILE A 212 6.19 -19.19 13.55
C ILE A 212 6.06 -18.14 14.66
N GLY A 213 6.96 -17.16 14.71
CA GLY A 213 6.88 -16.05 15.66
C GLY A 213 5.58 -15.27 15.54
N THR A 214 5.18 -14.91 14.31
CA THR A 214 3.90 -14.25 14.03
C THR A 214 2.72 -15.09 14.49
N ALA A 215 2.68 -16.39 14.17
CA ALA A 215 1.62 -17.28 14.63
C ALA A 215 1.55 -17.31 16.17
N LEU A 216 2.69 -17.51 16.85
CA LEU A 216 2.77 -17.50 18.31
C LEU A 216 2.29 -16.18 18.92
N GLY A 217 2.66 -15.04 18.33
CA GLY A 217 2.20 -13.72 18.79
C GLY A 217 0.70 -13.51 18.56
N GLY A 218 0.19 -13.96 17.40
CA GLY A 218 -1.23 -13.95 17.08
C GLY A 218 -2.06 -14.71 18.11
N VAL A 219 -1.74 -15.98 18.41
CA VAL A 219 -2.49 -16.77 19.42
C VAL A 219 -2.41 -16.17 20.82
N CYS A 220 -1.35 -15.42 21.12
CA CYS A 220 -1.16 -14.76 22.42
C CYS A 220 -1.91 -13.42 22.55
N THR A 221 -2.58 -12.92 21.51
CA THR A 221 -3.26 -11.61 21.53
C THR A 221 -4.69 -11.67 21.01
N MET A 222 -5.55 -10.76 21.48
CA MET A 222 -6.94 -10.65 21.01
C MET A 222 -7.07 -10.16 19.56
N VAL A 223 -5.97 -9.72 18.95
CA VAL A 223 -5.94 -9.16 17.59
C VAL A 223 -5.68 -10.25 16.53
N GLY A 224 -5.15 -11.40 16.94
CA GLY A 224 -4.77 -12.52 16.06
C GLY A 224 -5.83 -13.60 15.88
#